data_AF-A0A764RF46-F1
#
_entry.id   AF-A0A764RF46-F1
#
_cell.length_a   1.000
_cell.length_b   1.000
_cell.length_c   1.000
_cell.angle_alpha   90.00
_cell.angle_beta   90.00
_cell.angle_gamma   90.00
#
_symmetry.space_group_name_H-M   'P 1'
#
loop_
_entity.id
_entity.type
_entity.pdbx_description
1 polymer ?
#
loop_
_entity_poly.entity_id
_entity_poly.type
_entity_poly.pdbx_seq_one_letter_code
_entity_poly.pdbx_strand_id
1 'polypeptide(L)'
;MAKPDWEAIETAYRAGIMSLRDIGALYGVTEGAIRKKAKKLEWVRKNSTQVRKNGTQKNTVRTTRRPASSGAVHKHSQPETKPPADTKPETVRKKVVTNHPPFQPGNQYALKHGGYARRLLLKDEVVEDARALTLEDELFRLRANNLMAAENIGRWFTLLEDAEEEQQRKILMDNISAAEKAMMRNTVRIESIVGTLATVGKIYADTDYRLAATDKVSLEADRLRRDAGIDDGNGERDLNDFYADIQTDA
;
A
#
# COMPACT_ATOMS: atom_id res chain seq x y z
N MET A 1 -34.64 -12.67 -33.17
CA MET A 1 -34.06 -12.80 -31.81
C MET A 1 -35.19 -13.07 -30.84
N ALA A 2 -35.11 -14.12 -30.04
CA ALA A 2 -36.12 -14.44 -29.04
C ALA A 2 -36.26 -13.25 -28.06
N LYS A 3 -37.49 -12.84 -27.77
CA LYS A 3 -37.74 -11.76 -26.82
C LYS A 3 -37.29 -12.26 -25.43
N PRO A 4 -36.45 -11.52 -24.70
CA PRO A 4 -36.08 -11.90 -23.35
C PRO A 4 -37.33 -11.98 -22.47
N ASP A 5 -37.44 -13.06 -21.70
CA ASP A 5 -38.52 -13.24 -20.74
C ASP A 5 -38.33 -12.31 -19.54
N TRP A 6 -38.93 -11.13 -19.62
CA TRP A 6 -38.78 -10.09 -18.61
C TRP A 6 -39.47 -10.43 -17.29
N GLU A 7 -40.49 -11.30 -17.30
CA GLU A 7 -41.21 -11.70 -16.08
C GLU A 7 -40.35 -12.65 -15.23
N ALA A 8 -39.64 -13.56 -15.89
CA ALA A 8 -38.67 -14.44 -15.23
C ALA A 8 -37.49 -13.64 -14.65
N ILE A 9 -36.98 -12.65 -15.39
CA ILE A 9 -35.92 -11.74 -14.92
C ILE A 9 -36.41 -10.90 -13.72
N GLU A 10 -37.65 -10.41 -13.76
CA GLU A 10 -38.25 -9.64 -12.66
C GLU A 10 -38.34 -10.49 -11.39
N THR A 11 -38.81 -11.74 -11.51
CA THR A 11 -38.95 -12.68 -10.39
C THR A 11 -37.59 -12.96 -9.74
N ALA A 12 -36.57 -13.25 -10.55
CA ALA A 12 -35.20 -13.47 -10.07
C ALA A 12 -34.59 -12.21 -9.45
N TYR A 13 -34.85 -11.03 -10.03
CA TYR A 13 -34.40 -9.75 -9.51
C TYR A 13 -35.04 -9.43 -8.14
N ARG A 14 -36.35 -9.65 -7.99
CA ARG A 14 -37.09 -9.44 -6.74
C ARG A 14 -36.69 -10.45 -5.65
N ALA A 15 -36.46 -11.71 -6.02
CA ALA A 15 -35.99 -12.76 -5.12
C ALA A 15 -34.64 -12.41 -4.49
N GLY A 16 -33.76 -11.75 -5.26
CA GLY A 16 -32.50 -11.20 -4.77
C GLY A 16 -31.40 -12.22 -4.48
N ILE A 17 -31.68 -13.52 -4.63
CA ILE A 17 -30.77 -14.64 -4.32
C ILE A 17 -29.55 -14.67 -5.26
N MET A 18 -29.73 -14.42 -6.56
CA MET A 18 -28.68 -14.49 -7.57
C MET A 18 -28.08 -13.11 -7.89
N SER A 19 -26.80 -13.06 -8.29
CA SER A 19 -26.21 -11.78 -8.72
C SER A 19 -26.83 -11.31 -10.04
N LEU A 20 -26.82 -10.01 -10.32
CA LEU A 20 -27.37 -9.48 -11.59
C LEU A 20 -26.61 -9.97 -12.82
N ARG A 21 -25.35 -10.35 -12.63
CA ARG A 21 -24.51 -10.95 -13.68
C ARG A 21 -24.95 -12.37 -14.00
N ASP A 22 -25.28 -13.17 -12.99
CA ASP A 22 -25.76 -14.55 -13.16
C ASP A 22 -27.15 -14.56 -13.82
N ILE A 23 -28.04 -13.66 -13.41
CA ILE A 23 -29.36 -13.47 -14.05
C ILE A 23 -29.17 -13.06 -15.52
N GLY A 24 -28.24 -12.15 -15.79
CA GLY A 24 -27.93 -11.74 -17.16
C GLY A 24 -27.42 -12.88 -18.05
N ALA A 25 -26.56 -13.74 -17.52
CA ALA A 25 -26.04 -14.90 -18.23
C ALA A 25 -27.13 -15.94 -18.54
N LEU A 26 -28.06 -16.18 -17.61
CA LEU A 26 -29.13 -17.17 -17.75
C LEU A 26 -30.16 -16.78 -18.83
N TYR A 27 -30.51 -15.50 -18.90
CA TYR A 27 -31.54 -14.99 -19.82
C TYR A 27 -30.96 -14.32 -21.07
N GLY A 28 -29.64 -14.34 -21.27
CA GLY A 28 -28.98 -13.73 -22.42
C GLY A 28 -29.10 -12.21 -22.48
N VAL A 29 -29.21 -11.55 -21.33
CA VAL A 29 -29.40 -10.09 -21.21
C VAL A 29 -28.23 -9.47 -20.47
N THR A 30 -27.75 -8.30 -20.92
CA THR A 30 -26.69 -7.59 -20.19
C THR A 30 -27.17 -7.10 -18.83
N GLU A 31 -26.29 -7.14 -17.83
CA GLU A 31 -26.57 -6.62 -16.47
C GLU A 31 -27.12 -5.18 -16.49
N GLY A 32 -26.57 -4.35 -17.39
CA GLY A 32 -27.02 -2.98 -17.58
C GLY A 32 -28.45 -2.85 -18.09
N ALA A 33 -28.91 -3.78 -18.94
CA ALA A 33 -30.30 -3.80 -19.42
C ALA A 33 -31.27 -4.18 -18.30
N ILE A 34 -30.91 -5.12 -17.42
CA ILE A 34 -31.69 -5.49 -16.23
C ILE A 34 -31.82 -4.29 -15.29
N ARG A 35 -30.73 -3.59 -14.98
CA ARG A 35 -30.75 -2.38 -14.12
C ARG A 35 -31.61 -1.26 -14.72
N LYS A 36 -31.52 -1.03 -16.03
CA LYS A 36 -32.35 -0.02 -16.73
C LYS A 36 -33.84 -0.36 -16.66
N LYS A 37 -34.21 -1.63 -16.86
CA LYS A 37 -35.59 -2.10 -16.76
C LYS A 37 -36.12 -2.04 -15.33
N ALA A 38 -35.33 -2.46 -14.35
CA ALA A 38 -35.66 -2.37 -12.93
C ALA A 38 -35.93 -0.92 -12.50
N LYS A 39 -35.13 0.05 -12.97
CA LYS A 39 -35.35 1.48 -12.71
C LYS A 39 -36.62 2.01 -13.40
N LYS A 40 -36.91 1.54 -14.61
CA LYS A 40 -38.08 1.98 -15.40
C LYS A 40 -39.40 1.43 -14.84
N LEU A 41 -39.39 0.23 -14.27
CA LEU A 41 -40.56 -0.48 -13.74
C LEU A 41 -40.58 -0.52 -12.20
N GLU A 42 -39.70 0.25 -11.56
CA GLU A 42 -39.58 0.39 -10.10
C GLU A 42 -39.53 -0.95 -9.35
N TRP A 43 -38.75 -1.90 -9.88
CA TRP A 43 -38.58 -3.20 -9.24
C TRP A 43 -37.82 -3.08 -7.91
N VAL A 44 -38.41 -3.61 -6.84
CA VAL A 44 -37.80 -3.68 -5.52
C VAL A 44 -37.14 -5.04 -5.33
N ARG A 45 -35.82 -5.03 -5.10
CA ARG A 45 -35.05 -6.24 -4.83
C ARG A 45 -35.00 -6.52 -3.33
N LYS A 46 -35.35 -7.73 -2.90
CA LYS A 46 -35.12 -8.15 -1.51
C LYS A 46 -33.62 -8.14 -1.25
N ASN A 47 -33.20 -7.47 -0.17
CA ASN A 47 -31.82 -7.45 0.29
C ASN A 47 -31.42 -8.87 0.70
N SER A 48 -30.90 -9.67 -0.24
CA SER A 48 -30.21 -10.89 0.14
C SER A 48 -28.93 -10.46 0.83
N THR A 49 -28.75 -10.96 2.06
CA THR A 49 -27.49 -10.95 2.77
C THR A 49 -26.43 -11.38 1.77
N GLN A 50 -25.56 -10.45 1.39
CA GLN A 50 -24.35 -10.76 0.66
C GLN A 50 -23.64 -11.81 1.51
N VAL A 51 -23.71 -13.09 1.13
CA VAL A 51 -22.75 -14.09 1.60
C VAL A 51 -21.42 -13.66 0.98
N ARG A 52 -20.74 -12.76 1.67
CA ARG A 52 -19.36 -12.41 1.39
C ARG A 52 -18.58 -13.70 1.60
N LYS A 53 -18.17 -14.36 0.52
CA LYS A 53 -16.97 -15.20 0.59
C LYS A 53 -15.85 -14.26 1.03
N ASN A 54 -15.24 -14.60 2.16
CA ASN A 54 -14.23 -13.82 2.85
C ASN A 54 -13.20 -13.25 1.87
N GLY A 55 -13.16 -11.93 1.80
CA GLY A 55 -12.16 -11.15 1.08
C GLY A 55 -11.94 -9.89 1.89
N THR A 56 -10.85 -9.91 2.66
CA THR A 56 -10.31 -8.87 3.52
C THR A 56 -10.62 -7.46 3.04
N GLN A 57 -11.43 -6.72 3.82
CA GLN A 57 -11.25 -5.29 4.08
C GLN A 57 -12.28 -4.84 5.12
N LYS A 58 -11.82 -4.69 6.36
CA LYS A 58 -12.54 -3.98 7.41
C LYS A 58 -12.41 -2.47 7.16
N ASN A 59 -13.57 -1.84 7.17
CA ASN A 59 -13.82 -0.43 6.95
C ASN A 59 -14.05 0.22 8.32
N THR A 60 -13.48 1.40 8.58
CA THR A 60 -13.98 2.33 9.62
C THR A 60 -14.04 3.73 8.99
N VAL A 61 -15.21 4.07 8.44
CA VAL A 61 -16.17 5.05 8.98
C VAL A 61 -15.56 6.43 9.22
N ARG A 62 -15.89 7.39 8.33
CA ARG A 62 -15.90 8.82 8.68
C ARG A 62 -17.26 9.43 8.33
N THR A 63 -17.91 9.90 9.38
CA THR A 63 -19.17 10.63 9.41
C THR A 63 -19.01 12.08 8.96
N THR A 64 -20.14 12.68 8.57
CA THR A 64 -20.47 14.11 8.43
C THR A 64 -20.32 14.81 7.05
N ARG A 65 -21.49 14.88 6.41
CA ARG A 65 -22.14 15.88 5.53
C ARG A 65 -21.33 17.12 5.06
N ARG A 66 -21.26 17.28 3.74
CA ARG A 66 -21.01 18.54 2.99
C ARG A 66 -22.23 19.46 3.05
N PRO A 67 -22.08 20.79 3.17
CA PRO A 67 -22.97 21.74 2.52
C PRO A 67 -22.39 22.14 1.16
N ALA A 68 -23.27 22.64 0.29
CA ALA A 68 -22.97 23.14 -1.05
C ALA A 68 -22.98 24.67 -1.07
N SER A 69 -22.04 25.28 -1.81
CA SER A 69 -22.18 26.58 -2.49
C SER A 69 -21.24 26.55 -3.71
N SER A 70 -21.66 26.69 -4.96
CA SER A 70 -22.26 27.84 -5.67
C SER A 70 -21.38 29.11 -5.66
N GLY A 71 -21.06 29.61 -6.86
CA GLY A 71 -20.49 30.93 -7.12
C GLY A 71 -18.97 30.91 -7.29
N ALA A 72 -18.44 31.11 -8.51
CA ALA A 72 -18.12 32.43 -9.08
C ALA A 72 -16.86 33.06 -8.42
N VAL A 73 -15.69 32.87 -9.03
CA VAL A 73 -14.97 33.88 -9.85
C VAL A 73 -14.65 35.16 -9.07
N HIS A 74 -13.36 35.40 -8.76
CA HIS A 74 -12.66 36.70 -8.79
C HIS A 74 -11.14 36.41 -8.70
N LYS A 75 -10.42 36.30 -9.83
CA LYS A 75 -9.50 37.31 -10.40
C LYS A 75 -8.86 38.26 -9.38
N HIS A 76 -7.55 38.09 -9.16
CA HIS A 76 -6.67 39.12 -8.61
C HIS A 76 -5.72 39.62 -9.71
N SER A 77 -5.49 40.93 -9.67
CA SER A 77 -5.00 41.84 -10.70
C SER A 77 -3.47 41.93 -10.78
N GLN A 78 -2.94 41.89 -12.00
CA GLN A 78 -1.59 42.32 -12.38
C GLN A 78 -1.74 43.52 -13.33
N PRO A 79 -1.04 44.66 -13.13
CA PRO A 79 -0.93 45.70 -14.14
C PRO A 79 0.32 45.51 -15.02
N GLU A 80 0.00 45.31 -16.30
CA GLU A 80 0.65 45.81 -17.52
C GLU A 80 2.19 45.93 -17.64
N THR A 81 2.72 45.20 -18.61
CA THR A 81 3.60 45.78 -19.64
C THR A 81 3.10 45.36 -21.03
N LYS A 82 3.09 46.33 -21.95
CA LYS A 82 2.42 46.31 -23.26
C LYS A 82 3.18 45.49 -24.32
N PRO A 83 2.48 44.92 -25.32
CA PRO A 83 3.08 44.14 -26.41
C PRO A 83 3.51 45.04 -27.58
N PRO A 84 4.46 44.63 -28.46
CA PRO A 84 4.56 45.21 -29.78
C PRO A 84 3.66 44.47 -30.78
N ALA A 85 3.25 45.22 -31.79
CA ALA A 85 2.12 44.94 -32.67
C ALA A 85 2.51 44.24 -33.98
N ASP A 86 1.46 43.64 -34.56
CA ASP A 86 1.19 43.43 -36.00
C ASP A 86 2.09 42.51 -36.84
N THR A 87 1.53 41.34 -37.18
CA THR A 87 1.00 41.06 -38.54
C THR A 87 0.17 39.76 -38.53
N LYS A 88 -0.98 39.77 -39.23
CA LYS A 88 -2.02 38.72 -39.19
C LYS A 88 -1.73 37.55 -40.18
N PRO A 89 -2.64 36.57 -40.41
CA PRO A 89 -2.35 35.14 -40.28
C PRO A 89 -2.20 34.42 -41.64
N GLU A 90 -1.36 33.38 -41.71
CA GLU A 90 -1.41 32.42 -42.82
C GLU A 90 -1.65 31.00 -42.30
N THR A 91 -2.83 30.49 -42.65
CA THR A 91 -3.19 29.07 -42.56
C THR A 91 -2.66 28.32 -43.78
N VAL A 92 -1.68 27.42 -43.62
CA VAL A 92 -1.49 26.25 -44.50
C VAL A 92 -1.09 25.02 -43.69
N ARG A 93 -1.70 23.89 -44.06
CA ARG A 93 -1.77 22.62 -43.34
C ARG A 93 -0.52 21.73 -43.54
N LYS A 94 -0.15 21.05 -42.44
CA LYS A 94 0.49 19.72 -42.29
C LYS A 94 1.96 19.51 -42.70
N LYS A 95 2.80 19.30 -41.68
CA LYS A 95 3.65 18.10 -41.53
C LYS A 95 3.53 17.61 -40.09
N VAL A 96 3.19 16.34 -39.90
CA VAL A 96 3.31 15.70 -38.59
C VAL A 96 4.81 15.62 -38.30
N VAL A 97 5.28 16.51 -37.45
CA VAL A 97 6.57 16.38 -36.78
C VAL A 97 6.22 16.14 -35.33
N THR A 98 6.64 15.00 -34.79
CA THR A 98 6.54 14.69 -33.36
C THR A 98 7.51 15.60 -32.59
N ASN A 99 7.16 16.89 -32.50
CA ASN A 99 7.81 17.87 -31.64
C ASN A 99 7.11 17.85 -30.28
N HIS A 100 7.13 16.72 -29.58
CA HIS A 100 7.11 16.84 -28.13
C HIS A 100 8.50 17.32 -27.73
N PRO A 101 8.63 18.46 -27.04
CA PRO A 101 9.93 18.91 -26.57
C PRO A 101 10.54 17.79 -25.71
N PRO A 102 11.87 17.56 -25.80
CA PRO A 102 12.53 16.66 -24.85
C PRO A 102 12.17 17.12 -23.44
N PHE A 103 11.86 16.18 -22.55
CA PHE A 103 11.51 16.49 -21.18
C PHE A 103 12.49 17.52 -20.63
N GLN A 104 11.97 18.67 -20.18
CA GLN A 104 12.78 19.74 -19.60
C GLN A 104 13.63 19.13 -18.48
N PRO A 105 14.98 19.20 -18.56
CA PRO A 105 15.84 18.76 -17.48
C PRO A 105 15.51 19.60 -16.24
N GLY A 106 14.94 18.98 -15.21
CA GLY A 106 14.43 19.73 -14.06
C GLY A 106 13.45 18.98 -13.17
N ASN A 107 12.88 17.86 -13.62
CA ASN A 107 12.06 16.99 -12.78
C ASN A 107 12.79 15.70 -12.39
N GLN A 108 14.08 15.83 -12.01
CA GLN A 108 14.96 14.73 -11.62
C GLN A 108 14.90 14.41 -10.11
N TYR A 109 14.13 15.17 -9.31
CA TYR A 109 13.91 14.78 -7.92
C TYR A 109 13.10 13.48 -7.90
N ALA A 110 13.80 12.38 -7.61
CA ALA A 110 13.19 11.08 -7.38
C ALA A 110 12.03 11.26 -6.40
N LEU A 111 10.84 10.74 -6.74
CA LEU A 111 9.67 10.78 -5.87
C LEU A 111 10.07 10.23 -4.50
N LYS A 112 10.20 11.12 -3.51
CA LYS A 112 10.72 10.76 -2.19
C LYS A 112 9.74 9.90 -1.39
N HIS A 113 8.47 9.86 -1.78
CA HIS A 113 7.39 9.29 -1.01
C HIS A 113 6.60 8.21 -1.75
N GLY A 114 6.20 7.16 -1.00
CA GLY A 114 5.42 6.04 -1.51
C GLY A 114 3.98 6.41 -1.91
N GLY A 115 3.28 5.49 -2.57
CA GLY A 115 1.91 5.71 -3.06
C GLY A 115 0.90 6.10 -1.97
N TYR A 116 1.05 5.59 -0.75
CA TYR A 116 0.22 5.98 0.40
C TYR A 116 0.61 7.33 0.99
N ALA A 117 1.90 7.64 1.06
CA ALA A 117 2.37 8.92 1.58
C ALA A 117 1.87 10.10 0.76
N ARG A 118 1.77 9.96 -0.57
CA ARG A 118 1.11 10.95 -1.45
C ARG A 118 -0.37 11.15 -1.12
N ARG A 119 -1.10 10.06 -0.84
CA ARG A 119 -2.54 10.10 -0.56
C ARG A 119 -2.86 10.62 0.83
N LEU A 120 -1.98 10.35 1.79
CA LEU A 120 -2.10 10.79 3.17
C LEU A 120 -1.43 12.14 3.42
N LEU A 121 -0.74 12.70 2.40
CA LEU A 121 -0.01 13.97 2.48
C LEU A 121 0.97 14.00 3.68
N LEU A 122 1.65 12.87 3.89
CA LEU A 122 2.69 12.77 4.93
C LEU A 122 3.85 13.70 4.55
N LYS A 123 4.39 14.40 5.55
CA LYS A 123 5.64 15.17 5.39
C LYS A 123 6.80 14.22 5.10
N ASP A 124 7.78 14.68 4.34
CA ASP A 124 8.93 13.86 3.97
C ASP A 124 9.72 13.38 5.22
N GLU A 125 9.82 14.20 6.27
CA GLU A 125 10.41 13.81 7.56
C GLU A 125 9.76 12.55 8.15
N VAL A 126 8.43 12.51 8.18
CA VAL A 126 7.67 11.36 8.71
C VAL A 126 7.88 10.12 7.85
N VAL A 127 8.06 10.31 6.53
CA VAL A 127 8.30 9.21 5.61
C VAL A 127 9.69 8.61 5.81
N GLU A 128 10.71 9.45 5.98
CA GLU A 128 12.08 8.97 6.22
C GLU A 128 12.20 8.31 7.59
N ASP A 129 11.64 8.89 8.65
CA ASP A 129 11.61 8.27 9.98
C ASP A 129 10.91 6.91 9.93
N ALA A 130 9.75 6.83 9.27
CA ALA A 130 9.01 5.58 9.15
C ALA A 130 9.77 4.47 8.40
N ARG A 131 10.69 4.83 7.50
CA ARG A 131 11.58 3.86 6.83
C ARG A 131 12.72 3.40 7.73
N ALA A 132 13.18 4.26 8.62
CA ALA A 132 14.27 3.96 9.55
C ALA A 132 13.80 3.13 10.75
N LEU A 133 12.51 3.21 11.12
CA LEU A 133 11.97 2.45 12.24
C LEU A 133 11.99 0.94 11.98
N THR A 134 12.64 0.20 12.88
CA THR A 134 12.70 -1.26 12.83
C THR A 134 11.86 -1.93 13.92
N LEU A 135 11.59 -3.23 13.74
CA LEU A 135 10.94 -4.05 14.77
C LEU A 135 11.80 -4.18 16.04
N GLU A 136 13.13 -4.10 15.90
CA GLU A 136 14.07 -4.15 17.02
C GLU A 136 14.00 -2.88 17.87
N ASP A 137 13.84 -1.71 17.23
CA ASP A 137 13.64 -0.43 17.93
C ASP A 137 12.31 -0.42 18.69
N GLU A 138 11.23 -0.93 18.07
CA GLU A 138 9.94 -1.08 18.74
C GLU A 138 10.04 -2.00 19.96
N LEU A 139 10.76 -3.11 19.83
CA LEU A 139 11.00 -4.06 20.92
C LEU A 139 11.80 -3.42 22.06
N PHE A 140 12.86 -2.69 21.74
CA PHE A 140 13.65 -1.94 22.71
C PHE A 140 12.78 -0.94 23.47
N ARG A 141 12.01 -0.12 22.75
CA ARG A 141 11.11 0.86 23.34
C ARG A 141 10.07 0.20 24.26
N LEU A 142 9.46 -0.91 23.85
CA LEU A 142 8.45 -1.60 24.66
C LEU A 142 9.05 -2.20 25.94
N ARG A 143 10.26 -2.77 25.87
CA ARG A 143 10.98 -3.26 27.05
C ARG A 143 11.29 -2.12 28.02
N ALA A 144 11.80 -0.99 27.51
CA ALA A 144 12.06 0.19 28.32
C ALA A 144 10.76 0.72 28.98
N ASN A 145 9.66 0.81 28.23
CA ASN A 145 8.38 1.22 28.77
C ASN A 145 7.85 0.28 29.87
N ASN A 146 8.09 -1.02 29.74
CA ASN A 146 7.68 -2.02 30.75
C ASN A 146 8.47 -1.82 32.06
N LEU A 147 9.77 -1.57 31.96
CA LEU A 147 10.63 -1.25 33.12
C LEU A 147 10.21 0.07 33.78
N MET A 148 9.96 1.11 32.99
CA MET A 148 9.47 2.40 33.50
C MET A 148 8.11 2.26 34.19
N ALA A 149 7.20 1.45 33.64
CA ALA A 149 5.92 1.19 34.26
C ALA A 149 6.08 0.45 35.61
N ALA A 150 6.96 -0.55 35.68
CA ALA A 150 7.25 -1.25 36.92
C ALA A 150 7.82 -0.32 38.00
N GLU A 151 8.75 0.56 37.63
CA GLU A 151 9.32 1.54 38.55
C GLU A 151 8.25 2.53 39.06
N ASN A 152 7.41 3.05 38.16
CA ASN A 152 6.34 3.98 38.53
C ASN A 152 5.30 3.32 39.44
N ILE A 153 4.97 2.04 39.20
CA ILE A 153 4.10 1.27 40.10
C ILE A 153 4.71 1.21 41.49
N GLY A 154 6.00 0.86 41.61
CA GLY A 154 6.70 0.85 42.90
C GLY A 154 6.67 2.21 43.62
N ARG A 155 6.92 3.30 42.88
CA ARG A 155 6.83 4.67 43.42
C ARG A 155 5.42 5.01 43.91
N TRP A 156 4.39 4.68 43.14
CA TRP A 156 3.00 4.94 43.56
C TRP A 156 2.57 4.08 44.74
N PHE A 157 3.09 2.85 44.88
CA PHE A 157 2.89 2.05 46.09
C PHE A 157 3.48 2.74 47.33
N THR A 158 4.71 3.27 47.24
CA THR A 158 5.29 4.01 48.38
C THR A 158 4.49 5.26 48.73
N LEU A 159 4.04 6.03 47.73
CA LEU A 159 3.20 7.21 47.96
C LEU A 159 1.82 6.87 48.53
N LEU A 160 1.31 5.66 48.27
CA LEU A 160 0.02 5.21 48.78
C LEU A 160 0.08 4.93 50.29
N GLU A 161 1.22 4.45 50.80
CA GLU A 161 1.45 4.25 52.24
C GLU A 161 1.37 5.58 53.00
N ASP A 162 1.96 6.63 52.44
CA ASP A 162 2.01 7.98 53.03
C ASP A 162 0.75 8.82 52.77
N ALA A 163 -0.12 8.42 51.83
CA ALA A 163 -1.30 9.20 51.46
C ALA A 163 -2.40 9.14 52.54
N GLU A 164 -2.70 10.29 53.16
CA GLU A 164 -3.80 10.44 54.13
C GLU A 164 -5.15 10.74 53.46
N GLU A 165 -5.13 11.43 52.31
CA GLU A 165 -6.34 11.84 51.59
C GLU A 165 -6.88 10.70 50.71
N GLU A 166 -8.16 10.34 50.89
CA GLU A 166 -8.82 9.25 50.16
C GLU A 166 -8.86 9.50 48.64
N GLN A 167 -9.04 10.76 48.23
CA GLN A 167 -9.02 11.16 46.82
C GLN A 167 -7.64 10.87 46.19
N GLN A 168 -6.55 11.16 46.91
CA GLN A 168 -5.19 10.91 46.42
C GLN A 168 -4.90 9.42 46.32
N ARG A 169 -5.31 8.64 47.33
CA ARG A 169 -5.21 7.17 47.30
C ARG A 169 -5.92 6.59 46.08
N LYS A 170 -7.14 7.04 45.79
CA LYS A 170 -7.88 6.58 44.62
C LYS A 170 -7.15 6.86 43.30
N ILE A 171 -6.61 8.06 43.13
CA ILE A 171 -5.84 8.42 41.92
C ILE A 171 -4.60 7.54 41.77
N LEU A 172 -3.87 7.29 42.86
CA LEU A 172 -2.70 6.40 42.85
C LEU A 172 -3.08 4.97 42.48
N MET A 173 -4.16 4.43 43.05
CA MET A 173 -4.66 3.09 42.70
C MET A 173 -5.10 2.98 41.24
N ASP A 174 -5.76 4.00 40.71
CA ASP A 174 -6.16 4.06 39.30
C ASP A 174 -4.92 4.09 38.38
N ASN A 175 -3.89 4.85 38.74
CA ASN A 175 -2.62 4.91 38.02
C ASN A 175 -1.88 3.57 38.04
N ILE A 176 -1.78 2.92 39.21
CA ILE A 176 -1.19 1.58 39.34
C ILE A 176 -1.94 0.58 38.45
N SER A 177 -3.26 0.53 38.56
CA SER A 177 -4.10 -0.35 37.75
C SER A 177 -3.96 -0.09 36.24
N ALA A 178 -3.81 1.17 35.84
CA ALA A 178 -3.59 1.54 34.45
C ALA A 178 -2.21 1.11 33.94
N ALA A 179 -1.17 1.28 34.75
CA ALA A 179 0.19 0.86 34.44
C ALA A 179 0.30 -0.67 34.36
N GLU A 180 -0.26 -1.43 35.30
CA GLU A 180 -0.28 -2.89 35.25
C GLU A 180 -0.96 -3.39 33.97
N LYS A 181 -2.10 -2.79 33.60
CA LYS A 181 -2.78 -3.10 32.32
C LYS A 181 -1.92 -2.76 31.11
N ALA A 182 -1.17 -1.65 31.16
CA ALA A 182 -0.23 -1.30 30.09
C ALA A 182 0.94 -2.29 30.00
N MET A 183 1.50 -2.71 31.13
CA MET A 183 2.55 -3.73 31.20
C MET A 183 2.09 -5.04 30.58
N MET A 184 0.90 -5.54 30.94
CA MET A 184 0.35 -6.76 30.34
C MET A 184 0.23 -6.66 28.81
N ARG A 185 -0.26 -5.53 28.29
CA ARG A 185 -0.33 -5.30 26.83
C ARG A 185 1.06 -5.25 26.20
N ASN A 186 2.01 -4.58 26.85
CA ASN A 186 3.38 -4.49 26.37
C ASN A 186 4.05 -5.87 26.34
N THR A 187 3.87 -6.71 27.36
CA THR A 187 4.39 -8.09 27.39
C THR A 187 3.88 -8.91 26.21
N VAL A 188 2.57 -8.88 25.94
CA VAL A 188 2.00 -9.59 24.77
C VAL A 188 2.58 -9.06 23.45
N ARG A 189 2.76 -7.74 23.33
CA ARG A 189 3.36 -7.14 22.12
C ARG A 189 4.84 -7.50 21.98
N ILE A 190 5.60 -7.54 23.08
CA ILE A 190 7.00 -7.97 23.12
C ILE A 190 7.12 -9.42 22.62
N GLU A 191 6.31 -10.33 23.15
CA GLU A 191 6.29 -11.73 22.71
C GLU A 191 5.95 -11.85 21.21
N SER A 192 4.94 -11.11 20.76
CA SER A 192 4.54 -11.08 19.35
C SER A 192 5.65 -10.56 18.41
N ILE A 193 6.35 -9.49 18.80
CA ILE A 193 7.46 -8.94 18.01
C ILE A 193 8.63 -9.93 18.00
N VAL A 194 9.01 -10.50 19.15
CA VAL A 194 10.09 -11.49 19.24
C VAL A 194 9.81 -12.71 18.38
N GLY A 195 8.58 -13.23 18.41
CA GLY A 195 8.17 -14.34 17.53
C GLY A 195 8.22 -13.98 16.04
N THR A 196 7.87 -12.74 15.69
CA THR A 196 7.96 -12.24 14.32
C THR A 196 9.41 -12.14 13.86
N LEU A 197 10.29 -11.57 14.68
CA LEU A 197 11.73 -11.47 14.39
C LEU A 197 12.35 -12.87 14.19
N ALA A 198 12.02 -13.85 15.03
CA ALA A 198 12.49 -15.21 14.86
C ALA A 198 12.02 -15.84 13.53
N THR A 199 10.75 -15.63 13.17
CA THR A 199 10.18 -16.13 11.91
C THR A 199 10.85 -15.48 10.70
N VAL A 200 11.04 -14.16 10.74
CA VAL A 200 11.72 -13.39 9.69
C VAL A 200 13.18 -13.85 9.55
N GLY A 201 13.89 -14.06 10.65
CA GLY A 201 15.25 -14.61 10.65
C GLY A 201 15.34 -15.98 9.97
N LYS A 202 14.37 -16.87 10.22
CA LYS A 202 14.29 -18.16 9.52
C LYS A 202 14.07 -17.98 8.01
N ILE A 203 13.23 -17.04 7.59
CA ILE A 203 12.96 -16.77 6.17
C ILE A 203 14.23 -16.28 5.47
N TYR A 204 15.01 -15.40 6.10
CA TYR A 204 16.27 -14.94 5.53
C TYR A 204 17.27 -16.10 5.38
N ALA A 205 17.45 -16.92 6.41
CA ALA A 205 18.32 -18.08 6.32
C ALA A 205 17.89 -19.08 5.21
N ASP A 206 16.59 -19.32 5.04
CA ASP A 206 16.06 -20.15 3.95
C ASP A 206 16.32 -19.50 2.57
N THR A 207 16.13 -18.19 2.48
CA THR A 207 16.38 -17.43 1.24
C THR A 207 17.85 -17.50 0.84
N ASP A 208 18.76 -17.30 1.79
CA ASP A 208 20.21 -17.36 1.57
C ASP A 208 20.64 -18.78 1.15
N TYR A 209 20.09 -19.81 1.80
CA TYR A 209 20.32 -21.20 1.41
C TYR A 209 19.86 -21.46 -0.02
N ARG A 210 18.68 -20.97 -0.40
CA ARG A 210 18.14 -21.15 -1.75
C ARG A 210 18.97 -20.41 -2.79
N LEU A 211 19.46 -19.20 -2.49
CA LEU A 211 20.36 -18.45 -3.36
C LEU A 211 21.68 -19.23 -3.57
N ALA A 212 22.30 -19.72 -2.50
CA ALA A 212 23.50 -20.53 -2.60
C ALA A 212 23.27 -21.83 -3.38
N ALA A 213 22.09 -22.45 -3.22
CA ALA A 213 21.71 -23.63 -3.99
C ALA A 213 21.53 -23.31 -5.48
N THR A 214 20.94 -22.16 -5.84
CA THR A 214 20.83 -21.73 -7.24
C THR A 214 22.20 -21.43 -7.84
N ASP A 215 23.09 -20.79 -7.08
CA ASP A 215 24.45 -20.46 -7.52
C ASP A 215 25.29 -21.72 -7.73
N LYS A 216 25.11 -22.73 -6.88
CA LYS A 216 25.74 -24.04 -7.08
C LYS A 216 25.25 -24.70 -8.37
N VAL A 217 23.94 -24.69 -8.61
CA VAL A 217 23.35 -25.30 -9.81
C VAL A 217 23.77 -24.56 -11.08
N SER A 218 23.89 -23.22 -11.05
CA SER A 218 24.40 -22.47 -12.21
C SER A 218 25.85 -22.81 -12.50
N LEU A 219 26.72 -22.85 -11.48
CA LEU A 219 28.13 -23.24 -11.66
C LEU A 219 28.29 -24.68 -12.17
N GLU A 220 27.46 -25.62 -11.70
CA GLU A 220 27.44 -26.99 -12.22
C GLU A 220 26.97 -27.03 -13.68
N ALA A 221 25.96 -26.23 -14.05
CA ALA A 221 25.51 -26.11 -15.43
C ALA A 221 26.60 -25.52 -16.34
N ASP A 222 27.32 -24.50 -15.89
CA ASP A 222 28.43 -23.88 -16.62
C ASP A 222 29.61 -24.83 -16.79
N ARG A 223 29.91 -25.64 -15.76
CA ARG A 223 30.90 -26.71 -15.86
C ARG A 223 30.50 -27.75 -16.91
N LEU A 224 29.26 -28.21 -16.89
CA LEU A 224 28.75 -29.19 -17.86
C LEU A 224 28.77 -28.64 -19.29
N ARG A 225 28.50 -27.34 -19.49
CA ARG A 225 28.61 -26.69 -20.80
C ARG A 225 30.05 -26.69 -21.32
N ARG A 226 31.01 -26.34 -20.47
CA ARG A 226 32.45 -26.41 -20.80
C ARG A 226 32.88 -27.84 -21.12
N ASP A 227 32.48 -28.82 -20.32
CA ASP A 227 32.79 -30.24 -20.54
C ASP A 227 32.17 -30.77 -21.85
N ALA A 228 31.00 -30.24 -22.26
CA ALA A 228 30.33 -30.58 -23.52
C ALA A 228 30.92 -29.89 -24.76
N GLY A 229 31.93 -29.02 -24.60
CA GLY A 229 32.55 -28.27 -25.70
C GLY A 229 31.61 -27.25 -26.37
N ILE A 230 30.50 -26.89 -25.70
CA ILE A 230 29.60 -25.84 -26.15
C ILE A 230 30.15 -24.52 -25.60
N ASP A 231 31.10 -23.94 -26.32
CA ASP A 231 31.58 -22.58 -26.08
C ASP A 231 30.66 -21.59 -26.83
N ASP A 232 29.62 -21.11 -26.13
CA ASP A 232 28.73 -20.07 -26.64
C ASP A 232 29.27 -18.65 -26.36
N GLY A 233 30.50 -18.51 -25.85
CA GLY A 233 31.14 -17.23 -25.53
C GLY A 233 30.40 -16.44 -24.44
N ASN A 234 29.48 -17.07 -23.70
CA ASN A 234 28.56 -16.43 -22.76
C ASN A 234 28.81 -16.86 -21.30
N GLY A 235 29.85 -17.65 -21.03
CA GLY A 235 30.41 -17.74 -19.69
C GLY A 235 31.02 -16.39 -19.31
N GLU A 236 30.86 -15.95 -18.06
CA GLU A 236 31.62 -14.80 -17.55
C GLU A 236 33.10 -15.01 -17.90
N ARG A 237 33.59 -14.27 -18.90
CA ARG A 237 35.00 -14.29 -19.29
C ARG A 237 35.78 -13.90 -18.05
N ASP A 238 36.57 -14.84 -17.53
CA ASP A 238 37.42 -14.54 -16.39
C ASP A 238 38.40 -13.44 -16.81
N LEU A 239 38.83 -12.60 -15.88
CA LEU A 239 39.84 -11.55 -16.16
C LEU A 239 41.11 -12.17 -16.78
N ASN A 240 41.39 -13.43 -16.51
CA ASN A 240 42.48 -14.19 -17.10
C ASN A 240 42.31 -14.46 -18.60
N ASP A 241 41.08 -14.66 -19.08
CA ASP A 241 40.81 -14.87 -20.51
C ASP A 241 41.08 -13.58 -21.30
N PHE A 242 40.82 -12.42 -20.71
CA PHE A 242 41.12 -11.11 -21.31
C PHE A 242 42.64 -10.88 -21.48
N TYR A 243 43.47 -11.38 -20.56
CA TYR A 243 44.94 -11.25 -20.69
C TYR A 243 45.55 -12.28 -21.64
N ALA A 244 44.90 -13.43 -21.84
CA ALA A 244 45.34 -14.41 -22.83
C ALA A 244 45.24 -13.86 -24.26
N ASP A 245 44.16 -13.15 -24.58
CA ASP A 245 43.96 -12.50 -25.90
C ASP A 245 45.03 -11.43 -26.19
N ILE A 246 45.48 -10.69 -25.16
CA ILE A 246 46.51 -9.65 -25.32
C ILE A 246 47.90 -10.26 -25.58
N GLN A 247 48.18 -11.47 -25.07
CA GLN A 247 49.47 -12.13 -25.29
C GLN A 247 49.58 -12.84 -26.64
N THR A 248 48.45 -13.18 -27.27
CA THR A 248 48.44 -13.82 -28.59
C THR A 248 48.60 -12.85 -29.77
N ASP A 249 48.39 -11.55 -29.54
CA ASP A 249 48.52 -10.49 -30.56
C ASP A 249 49.89 -9.76 -30.54
N ALA A 250 50.91 -10.34 -29.89
CA ALA A 250 52.29 -9.80 -29.80
C ALA A 250 53.31 -10.63 -30.59
#